data_AF-A0A101M8A7-F1
#
_entry.id   AF-A0A101M8A7-F1
#
_cell.length_a   1.000
_cell.length_b   1.000
_cell.length_c   1.000
_cell.angle_alpha   90.00
_cell.angle_beta   90.00
_cell.angle_gamma   90.00
#
_symmetry.space_group_name_H-M   'P 1'
#
loop_
_entity.id
_entity.type
_entity.pdbx_description
1 polymer ?
#
loop_
_entity_poly.entity_id
_entity_poly.type
_entity_poly.pdbx_seq_one_letter_code
_entity_poly.pdbx_strand_id
1 'polypeptide(L)'
;MQMDEAIPSNGTRSYYEAVTAGDSNVHDYYKLFEAPMMGHCFGTKGGYPSTMFDSPVAWVESDNAPTSLPVKYSPEDGKTYDRILCPYPQRAKYKGTGDVTFVDAFYCA
;
A
#
# COMPACT_ATOMS: atom_id res chain seq x y z
N MET A 1 -4.80 8.59 7.34
CA MET A 1 -3.88 9.76 7.35
C MET A 1 -2.48 9.22 7.18
N GLN A 2 -1.69 9.72 6.23
CA GLN A 2 -0.25 9.42 6.17
C GLN A 2 0.44 10.18 7.32
N MET A 3 1.43 9.54 7.96
CA MET A 3 2.07 10.07 9.17
C MET A 3 3.54 10.47 8.96
N ASP A 4 4.06 10.38 7.72
CA ASP A 4 5.44 10.76 7.42
C ASP A 4 5.66 12.26 7.74
N GLU A 5 6.46 12.47 8.77
CA GLU A 5 6.79 13.76 9.36
C GLU A 5 7.93 14.48 8.64
N ALA A 6 8.69 13.77 7.80
CA ALA A 6 9.88 14.29 7.12
C ALA A 6 9.61 14.57 5.64
N ILE A 7 8.89 13.68 4.95
CA ILE A 7 8.57 13.77 3.52
C ILE A 7 7.04 13.67 3.34
N PRO A 8 6.36 14.81 3.12
CA PRO A 8 4.92 14.81 2.93
C PRO A 8 4.48 13.97 1.73
N SER A 9 3.63 12.97 1.99
CA SER A 9 3.12 12.04 0.96
C SER A 9 2.47 12.69 -0.28
N ASN A 10 1.92 13.91 -0.14
CA ASN A 10 1.34 14.63 -1.26
C ASN A 10 2.34 14.93 -2.38
N GLY A 11 3.63 15.11 -2.07
CA GLY A 11 4.66 15.31 -3.09
C GLY A 11 4.79 14.11 -4.02
N THR A 12 4.90 12.91 -3.44
CA THR A 12 4.95 11.64 -4.18
C THR A 12 3.67 11.41 -4.97
N ARG A 13 2.50 11.74 -4.40
CA ARG A 13 1.22 11.63 -5.11
C ARG A 13 1.15 12.56 -6.32
N SER A 14 1.49 13.84 -6.16
CA SER A 14 1.52 14.79 -7.28
C SER A 14 2.47 14.35 -8.39
N TYR A 15 3.62 13.78 -8.04
CA TYR A 15 4.55 13.23 -9.01
C TYR A 15 3.95 12.04 -9.77
N TYR A 16 3.38 11.07 -9.04
CA TYR A 16 2.72 9.91 -9.65
C TYR A 16 1.60 10.32 -10.62
N GLU A 17 0.77 11.29 -10.21
CA GLU A 17 -0.31 11.83 -11.05
C GLU A 17 0.24 12.54 -12.30
N ALA A 18 1.33 13.31 -12.17
CA ALA A 18 1.96 13.96 -13.31
C ALA A 18 2.56 12.96 -14.32
N VAL A 19 3.19 11.89 -13.85
CA VAL A 19 3.70 10.82 -14.72
C VAL A 19 2.54 10.08 -15.39
N THR A 20 1.50 9.72 -14.63
CA THR A 20 0.32 9.01 -15.15
C THR A 20 -0.45 9.83 -16.18
N ALA A 21 -0.49 11.16 -16.03
CA ALA A 21 -1.11 12.03 -17.03
C ALA A 21 -0.34 12.06 -18.36
N GLY A 22 0.96 11.74 -18.36
CA GLY A 22 1.83 11.76 -19.54
C GLY A 22 1.98 10.43 -20.27
N ASP A 23 1.63 9.31 -19.63
CA ASP A 23 1.81 7.96 -20.19
C ASP A 23 0.65 7.03 -19.82
N SER A 24 -0.12 6.58 -20.82
CA SER A 24 -1.24 5.66 -20.63
C SER A 24 -0.82 4.26 -20.18
N ASN A 25 0.44 3.87 -20.43
CA ASN A 25 0.98 2.55 -20.10
C ASN A 25 1.78 2.58 -18.80
N VAL A 26 1.75 3.69 -18.04
CA VAL A 26 2.56 3.86 -16.83
C VAL A 26 2.40 2.70 -15.82
N HIS A 27 1.21 2.12 -15.74
CA HIS A 27 0.90 1.06 -14.77
C HIS A 27 1.53 -0.29 -15.08
N ASP A 28 2.10 -0.46 -16.29
CA ASP A 28 2.83 -1.65 -16.71
C ASP A 28 4.24 -1.70 -16.12
N TYR A 29 4.75 -0.57 -15.60
CA TYR A 29 6.10 -0.49 -15.02
C TYR A 29 6.20 0.34 -13.73
N TYR A 30 5.17 1.14 -13.39
CA TYR A 30 5.19 1.99 -12.21
C TYR A 30 3.86 1.94 -11.45
N LYS A 31 3.94 1.56 -10.17
CA LYS A 31 2.82 1.51 -9.23
C LYS A 31 3.18 2.23 -7.94
N LEU A 32 2.24 3.02 -7.42
CA LEU A 32 2.32 3.65 -6.10
C LEU A 32 1.42 2.91 -5.11
N PHE A 33 1.96 2.55 -3.95
CA PHE A 33 1.20 1.98 -2.83
C PHE A 33 1.33 2.91 -1.63
N GLU A 34 0.22 3.50 -1.19
CA GLU A 34 0.20 4.36 -0.01
C GLU A 34 0.01 3.51 1.26
N ALA A 35 0.90 3.66 2.25
CA ALA A 35 0.84 2.95 3.53
C ALA A 35 0.27 3.85 4.64
N PRO A 36 -1.02 3.75 5.01
CA PRO A 36 -1.62 4.63 6.01
C PRO A 36 -0.98 4.43 7.37
N MET A 37 -0.92 5.50 8.17
CA MET A 37 -0.42 5.47 9.55
C MET A 37 1.05 5.04 9.71
N MET A 38 1.82 4.91 8.63
CA MET A 38 3.27 4.71 8.64
C MET A 38 3.99 6.07 8.71
N GLY A 39 5.03 6.14 9.53
CA GLY A 39 5.91 7.30 9.68
C GLY A 39 6.99 7.33 8.60
N HIS A 40 8.02 8.15 8.79
CA HIS A 40 9.11 8.24 7.82
C HIS A 40 9.87 6.91 7.68
N CYS A 41 9.73 6.28 6.51
CA CYS A 41 10.23 4.94 6.14
C CYS A 41 9.71 3.76 6.97
N PHE A 42 9.46 3.95 8.26
CA PHE A 42 9.05 2.94 9.23
C PHE A 42 8.36 3.61 10.43
N GLY A 43 7.95 2.81 11.42
CA GLY A 43 7.43 3.31 12.69
C GLY A 43 5.97 3.73 12.65
N THR A 44 5.56 4.41 13.72
CA THR A 44 4.17 4.77 14.09
C THR A 44 3.23 3.55 14.18
N LYS A 45 1.94 3.71 13.86
CA LYS A 45 0.89 2.70 14.11
C LYS A 45 0.54 1.85 12.89
N GLY A 46 1.12 2.18 11.73
CA GLY A 46 0.97 1.44 10.48
C GLY A 46 2.06 0.37 10.32
N GLY A 47 2.01 -0.35 9.21
CA GLY A 47 3.02 -1.32 8.84
C GLY A 47 3.58 -1.05 7.45
N TYR A 48 4.73 -1.64 7.17
CA TYR A 48 5.29 -1.74 5.82
C TYR A 48 4.98 -3.12 5.24
N PRO A 49 4.86 -3.25 3.90
CA PRO A 49 4.51 -4.53 3.30
C PRO A 49 5.63 -5.56 3.45
N SER A 50 5.27 -6.81 3.79
CA SER A 50 6.25 -7.87 4.03
C SER A 50 6.98 -8.33 2.76
N THR A 51 6.42 -8.05 1.59
CA THR A 51 6.93 -8.46 0.27
C THR A 51 7.57 -7.30 -0.49
N MET A 52 8.08 -6.28 0.21
CA MET A 52 8.57 -5.05 -0.44
C MET A 52 9.68 -5.30 -1.48
N PHE A 53 10.55 -6.30 -1.24
CA PHE A 53 11.59 -6.71 -2.20
C PHE A 53 11.13 -7.84 -3.14
N ASP A 54 10.38 -8.82 -2.64
CA ASP A 54 9.95 -9.96 -3.47
C ASP A 54 8.97 -9.55 -4.58
N SER A 55 8.16 -8.50 -4.35
CA SER A 55 7.17 -8.03 -5.32
C SER A 55 7.79 -7.49 -6.60
N PRO A 56 8.78 -6.58 -6.56
CA PRO A 56 9.47 -6.15 -7.78
C PRO A 56 10.29 -7.28 -8.41
N VAL A 57 10.85 -8.22 -7.65
CA VAL A 57 11.51 -9.41 -8.21
C VAL A 57 10.52 -10.24 -9.03
N ALA A 58 9.37 -10.58 -8.46
CA ALA A 58 8.32 -11.34 -9.16
C ALA A 58 7.77 -10.59 -10.39
N TRP A 59 7.66 -9.27 -10.31
CA TRP A 59 7.24 -8.46 -11.45
C TRP A 59 8.27 -8.48 -12.57
N VAL A 60 9.54 -8.23 -12.27
CA VAL A 60 10.61 -8.15 -13.28
C VAL A 60 10.94 -9.53 -13.87
N GLU A 61 11.03 -10.56 -13.03
CA GLU A 61 11.51 -11.88 -13.45
C GLU A 61 10.40 -12.81 -13.94
N SER A 62 9.14 -12.54 -13.61
CA SER A 62 8.01 -13.43 -13.92
C SER A 62 6.76 -12.72 -14.43
N ASP A 63 6.87 -11.43 -14.80
CA ASP A 63 5.76 -10.60 -15.28
C ASP A 63 4.56 -10.55 -14.30
N ASN A 64 4.83 -10.79 -13.01
CA ASN A 64 3.82 -10.86 -11.97
C ASN A 64 3.74 -9.55 -11.18
N ALA A 65 3.11 -8.54 -11.80
CA ALA A 65 2.92 -7.23 -11.19
C ALA A 65 1.98 -7.31 -9.98
N PRO A 66 2.33 -6.72 -8.81
CA PRO A 66 1.49 -6.80 -7.63
C PRO A 66 0.15 -6.08 -7.86
N THR A 67 -0.95 -6.74 -7.51
CA THR A 67 -2.31 -6.17 -7.48
C THR A 67 -2.67 -5.59 -6.10
N SER A 68 -1.94 -6.04 -5.08
CA SER A 68 -1.94 -5.48 -3.72
C SER A 68 -0.66 -5.93 -3.00
N LEU A 69 -0.34 -5.29 -1.88
CA LEU A 69 0.79 -5.70 -1.02
C LEU A 69 0.29 -6.03 0.39
N PRO A 70 0.62 -7.21 0.96
CA PRO A 70 0.21 -7.57 2.31
C PRO A 70 0.96 -6.74 3.35
N VAL A 71 0.27 -6.26 4.36
CA VAL A 71 0.86 -5.53 5.50
C VAL A 71 0.28 -6.06 6.80
N LYS A 72 1.15 -6.24 7.79
CA LYS A 72 0.78 -6.57 9.17
C LYS A 72 1.19 -5.42 10.08
N TYR A 73 0.33 -5.06 11.01
CA TYR A 73 0.66 -4.09 12.05
C TYR A 73 -0.08 -4.41 13.34
N SER A 74 0.51 -4.02 14.46
CA SER A 74 -0.07 -4.21 15.79
C SER A 74 -0.10 -2.87 16.50
N PRO A 75 -1.26 -2.18 16.55
CA PRO A 75 -1.38 -0.96 17.32
C PRO A 75 -1.37 -1.28 18.84
N GLU A 76 -1.52 -0.25 19.66
CA GLU A 76 -1.44 -0.32 21.14
C GLU A 76 -2.54 -1.20 21.79
N ASP A 77 -3.47 -1.77 21.03
CA ASP A 77 -4.55 -2.64 21.52
C ASP A 77 -4.10 -4.11 21.69
N GLY A 78 -2.85 -4.42 21.35
CA GLY A 78 -2.27 -5.77 21.48
C GLY A 78 -2.75 -6.78 20.44
N LYS A 79 -3.54 -6.37 19.45
CA LYS A 79 -4.00 -7.23 18.35
C LYS A 79 -3.13 -7.03 17.12
N THR A 80 -2.95 -8.08 16.33
CA THR A 80 -2.34 -7.99 15.00
C THR A 80 -3.45 -7.81 13.96
N TYR A 81 -3.27 -6.84 13.08
CA TYR A 81 -4.15 -6.56 11.96
C TYR A 81 -3.45 -6.89 10.65
N ASP A 82 -4.08 -7.75 9.87
CA ASP A 82 -3.69 -8.05 8.51
C ASP A 82 -4.48 -7.14 7.55
N ARG A 83 -3.76 -6.45 6.67
CA ARG A 83 -4.34 -5.58 5.63
C ARG A 83 -3.66 -5.79 4.30
N ILE A 84 -4.25 -5.17 3.28
CA ILE A 84 -3.64 -4.96 1.96
C ILE A 84 -3.38 -3.47 1.75
N LEU A 85 -2.25 -3.16 1.12
CA LEU A 85 -2.03 -1.90 0.44
C LEU A 85 -2.51 -2.03 -1.00
N CYS A 86 -3.26 -1.05 -1.46
CA CYS A 86 -3.84 -1.03 -2.80
C CYS A 86 -3.04 -0.11 -3.71
N PRO A 87 -2.98 -0.41 -5.02
CA PRO A 87 -2.36 0.49 -5.98
C PRO A 87 -3.18 1.77 -6.06
N TYR A 88 -2.52 2.91 -5.88
CA TYR A 88 -3.14 4.23 -5.99
C TYR A 88 -3.80 4.40 -7.37
N PRO A 89 -5.03 4.93 -7.48
CA PRO A 89 -5.80 5.63 -6.44
C PRO A 89 -6.71 4.76 -5.56
N GLN A 90 -6.69 3.44 -5.74
CA GLN A 90 -7.52 2.53 -4.94
C GLN A 90 -7.10 2.53 -3.48
N ARG A 91 -8.03 2.19 -2.60
CA ARG A 91 -7.80 2.06 -1.16
C ARG A 91 -8.39 0.76 -0.65
N ALA A 92 -7.85 0.26 0.46
CA ALA A 92 -8.44 -0.87 1.14
C ALA A 92 -9.81 -0.47 1.72
N LYS A 93 -10.88 -1.16 1.29
CA LYS A 93 -12.24 -0.99 1.78
C LYS A 93 -12.69 -2.25 2.52
N TYR A 94 -13.33 -2.07 3.67
CA TYR A 94 -13.96 -3.16 4.41
C TYR A 94 -15.19 -3.66 3.66
N LYS A 95 -15.36 -4.97 3.57
CA LYS A 95 -16.49 -5.62 2.87
C LYS A 95 -17.84 -5.42 3.57
N GLY A 96 -17.84 -4.96 4.83
CA GLY A 96 -19.05 -4.87 5.67
C GLY A 96 -19.27 -6.12 6.53
N THR A 97 -18.58 -7.22 6.23
CA THR A 97 -18.66 -8.50 6.93
C THR A 97 -17.28 -9.09 7.17
N GLY A 98 -17.17 -9.96 8.17
CA GLY A 98 -15.91 -10.63 8.54
C GLY A 98 -15.21 -9.93 9.71
N ASP A 99 -14.16 -10.55 10.21
CA ASP A 99 -13.36 -9.99 11.29
C ASP A 99 -12.37 -8.95 10.73
N VAL A 100 -12.46 -7.72 11.26
CA VAL A 100 -11.63 -6.59 10.87
C VAL A 100 -10.15 -6.78 11.18
N THR A 101 -9.72 -7.83 11.87
CA THR A 101 -8.30 -8.16 12.05
C THR A 101 -7.73 -8.97 10.90
N PHE A 102 -8.56 -9.58 10.05
CA PHE A 102 -8.12 -10.42 8.92
C PHE A 102 -8.19 -9.70 7.58
N VAL A 103 -7.30 -10.09 6.67
CA VAL A 103 -7.18 -9.52 5.33
C VAL A 103 -8.39 -9.81 4.45
N ASP A 104 -9.04 -10.97 4.63
CA ASP A 104 -10.20 -11.41 3.83
C ASP A 104 -11.42 -10.50 3.99
N ALA A 105 -11.45 -9.66 5.02
CA ALA A 105 -12.47 -8.65 5.24
C ALA A 105 -12.29 -7.41 4.36
N PHE A 106 -11.21 -7.30 3.58
CA PHE A 106 -10.85 -6.11 2.80
C PHE A 106 -10.69 -6.42 1.31
N TYR A 107 -10.84 -5.39 0.48
CA TYR A 107 -10.57 -5.42 -0.96
C TYR A 107 -10.14 -4.03 -1.44
N CYS A 108 -9.49 -3.96 -2.60
CA CYS A 108 -9.10 -2.70 -3.23
C CYS A 108 -10.23 -2.12 -4.07
N ALA A 109 -10.59 -0.86 -3.82
CA ALA A 109 -11.61 -0.12 -4.56
C ALA A 109 -11.53 1.39 -4.33
#